data_AF-A0A3N5RU84-F1
#
_entry.id   AF-A0A3N5RU84-F1
#
_cell.length_a   1.000
_cell.length_b   1.000
_cell.length_c   1.000
_cell.angle_alpha   90.00
_cell.angle_beta   90.00
_cell.angle_gamma   90.00
#
_symmetry.space_group_name_H-M   'P 1'
#
loop_
_entity.id
_entity.type
_entity.pdbx_description
1 polymer ?
#
loop_
_entity_poly.entity_id
_entity_poly.type
_entity_poly.pdbx_seq_one_letter_code
_entity_poly.pdbx_strand_id
1 'polypeptide(L)'
;MHQLQAIAQNGLAFSKNEYDRERYEQLQKIAASLLSEKMEITPQEARELWRHEEGYATPKVDVHGAMFRDGKVLLVRERSDGK
;
A
#
# COMPACT_ATOMS: atom_id res chain seq x y z
N MET A 1 -0.58 -11.27 1.58
CA MET A 1 -1.42 -10.26 0.90
C MET A 1 -0.58 -9.23 0.17
N HIS A 2 0.26 -8.43 0.86
CA HIS A 2 1.12 -7.43 0.21
C HIS A 2 1.99 -7.97 -0.94
N GLN A 3 2.58 -9.16 -0.79
CA GLN A 3 3.40 -9.77 -1.84
C GLN A 3 2.61 -10.10 -3.12
N LEU A 4 1.36 -10.57 -3.01
CA LEU A 4 0.52 -10.92 -4.16
C LEU A 4 0.13 -9.67 -4.96
N GLN A 5 -0.25 -8.60 -4.24
CA GLN A 5 -0.55 -7.31 -4.84
C GLN A 5 0.68 -6.71 -5.53
N ALA A 6 1.84 -6.74 -4.87
CA ALA A 6 3.08 -6.22 -5.43
C ALA A 6 3.47 -6.93 -6.74
N ILE A 7 3.28 -8.25 -6.82
CA ILE A 7 3.53 -9.02 -8.05
C ILE A 7 2.54 -8.62 -9.16
N ALA A 8 1.24 -8.51 -8.86
CA ALA A 8 0.23 -8.09 -9.83
C ALA A 8 0.53 -6.69 -10.38
N GLN A 9 0.89 -5.77 -9.50
CA GLN A 9 1.16 -4.39 -9.84
C GLN A 9 2.44 -4.21 -10.66
N ASN A 10 3.52 -4.90 -10.27
CA ASN A 10 4.74 -4.95 -11.08
C ASN A 10 4.47 -5.57 -12.45
N GLY A 11 3.66 -6.63 -12.50
CA GLY A 11 3.23 -7.25 -13.75
C GLY A 11 2.48 -6.28 -14.68
N LEU A 12 1.53 -5.50 -14.15
CA LEU A 12 0.79 -4.50 -14.93
C LEU A 12 1.67 -3.33 -15.39
N ALA A 13 2.66 -2.95 -14.58
CA ALA A 13 3.58 -1.85 -14.89
C ALA A 13 4.60 -2.21 -15.99
N PHE A 14 5.11 -3.44 -16.00
CA PHE A 14 6.22 -3.84 -16.87
C PHE A 14 5.82 -4.78 -18.01
N SER A 15 4.64 -5.42 -17.94
CA SER A 15 4.20 -6.30 -19.01
C SER A 15 3.82 -5.53 -20.28
N LYS A 16 4.43 -5.93 -21.40
CA LYS A 16 4.13 -5.46 -22.75
C LYS A 16 3.20 -6.41 -23.52
N ASN A 17 2.88 -7.57 -22.96
CA ASN A 17 2.01 -8.56 -23.57
C ASN A 17 0.58 -8.42 -23.00
N GLU A 18 -0.40 -8.32 -23.89
CA GLU A 18 -1.83 -8.18 -23.54
C GLU A 18 -2.35 -9.33 -22.68
N TYR A 19 -1.96 -10.57 -22.97
CA TYR A 19 -2.38 -11.75 -22.20
C TYR A 19 -1.78 -11.77 -20.79
N ASP A 20 -0.56 -11.25 -20.64
CA ASP A 20 0.06 -11.11 -19.33
C ASP A 20 -0.63 -10.01 -18.52
N ARG A 21 -1.01 -8.91 -19.16
CA ARG A 21 -1.76 -7.83 -18.51
C ARG A 21 -3.10 -8.34 -18.00
N GLU A 22 -3.86 -9.07 -18.81
CA GLU A 22 -5.13 -9.69 -18.37
C GLU A 22 -4.94 -10.62 -17.17
N ARG A 23 -3.87 -11.44 -17.17
CA ARG A 23 -3.54 -12.31 -16.04
C ARG A 23 -3.25 -11.50 -14.77
N TYR A 24 -2.50 -10.41 -14.87
CA TYR A 24 -2.22 -9.55 -13.72
C TYR A 24 -3.45 -8.79 -13.23
N GLU A 25 -4.37 -8.39 -14.11
CA GLU A 25 -5.66 -7.81 -13.72
C GLU A 25 -6.54 -8.83 -12.97
N GLN A 26 -6.56 -10.08 -13.41
CA GLN A 26 -7.23 -11.17 -12.69
C GLN A 26 -6.62 -11.39 -11.31
N LEU A 27 -5.28 -11.40 -11.22
CA LEU A 27 -4.56 -11.53 -9.96
C LEU A 27 -4.92 -10.40 -8.99
N GLN A 28 -5.05 -9.17 -9.49
CA GLN A 28 -5.43 -8.00 -8.70
C GLN A 28 -6.87 -8.11 -8.19
N LYS A 29 -7.81 -8.64 -9.00
CA LYS A 29 -9.20 -8.92 -8.57
C LYS A 29 -9.27 -9.96 -7.46
N ILE A 30 -8.49 -11.03 -7.58
CA ILE A 30 -8.43 -12.09 -6.55
C ILE A 30 -7.87 -11.51 -5.25
N ALA A 31 -6.78 -10.73 -5.32
CA ALA A 31 -6.24 -10.04 -4.16
C ALA A 31 -7.29 -9.13 -3.52
N ALA A 32 -8.04 -8.34 -4.30
CA ALA A 32 -9.11 -7.46 -3.80
C ALA A 32 -10.19 -8.23 -3.05
N SER A 33 -10.62 -9.36 -3.59
CA SER A 33 -11.62 -10.22 -2.95
C SER A 33 -11.12 -10.75 -1.60
N LEU A 34 -9.87 -11.21 -1.55
CA LEU A 34 -9.26 -11.72 -0.31
C LEU A 34 -9.10 -10.61 0.75
N LEU A 35 -8.81 -9.37 0.36
CA LEU A 35 -8.74 -8.25 1.30
C LEU A 35 -10.11 -7.90 1.85
N SER A 36 -11.10 -7.81 0.95
CA SER A 36 -12.48 -7.50 1.28
C SER A 36 -13.05 -8.49 2.30
N GLU A 37 -12.82 -9.79 2.08
CA GLU A 37 -13.22 -10.84 3.02
C GLU A 37 -12.49 -10.72 4.37
N LYS A 38 -11.18 -10.45 4.35
CA LYS A 38 -10.38 -10.37 5.58
C LYS A 38 -10.67 -9.13 6.44
N MET A 39 -11.02 -8.01 5.80
CA MET A 39 -11.20 -6.71 6.46
C MET A 39 -12.67 -6.30 6.61
N GLU A 40 -13.62 -7.15 6.20
CA GLU A 40 -15.06 -6.85 6.21
C GLU A 40 -15.42 -5.54 5.48
N ILE A 41 -14.60 -5.12 4.53
CA ILE A 41 -14.81 -3.94 3.68
C ILE A 41 -15.34 -4.37 2.32
N THR A 42 -15.99 -3.47 1.61
CA THR A 42 -16.48 -3.74 0.25
C THR A 42 -15.33 -3.89 -0.75
N PRO A 43 -15.51 -4.63 -1.86
CA PRO A 43 -14.52 -4.70 -2.95
C PRO A 43 -14.23 -3.35 -3.61
N GLN A 44 -15.14 -2.38 -3.48
CA GLN A 44 -14.89 -1.00 -3.91
C GLN A 44 -13.86 -0.35 -2.98
N GLU A 45 -14.08 -0.36 -1.68
CA GLU A 45 -13.19 0.22 -0.66
C GLU A 45 -11.80 -0.42 -0.68
N ALA A 46 -11.74 -1.76 -0.84
CA ALA A 46 -10.47 -2.47 -1.02
C ALA A 46 -9.68 -1.98 -2.25
N ARG A 47 -10.37 -1.65 -3.35
CA ARG A 47 -9.74 -1.05 -4.54
C ARG A 47 -9.30 0.39 -4.29
N GLU A 48 -10.07 1.19 -3.54
CA GLU A 48 -9.70 2.59 -3.24
C GLU A 48 -8.45 2.68 -2.37
N LEU A 49 -8.31 1.77 -1.39
CA LEU A 49 -7.11 1.62 -0.56
C LEU A 49 -5.83 1.44 -1.38
N TRP A 50 -5.93 0.88 -2.58
CA TRP A 50 -4.79 0.58 -3.44
C TRP A 50 -4.61 1.54 -4.61
N ARG A 51 -5.65 2.30 -5.00
CA ARG A 51 -5.49 3.39 -5.99
C ARG A 51 -4.49 4.46 -5.56
N HIS A 52 -4.25 4.59 -4.25
CA HIS A 52 -3.26 5.50 -3.71
C HIS A 52 -1.81 4.98 -3.84
N GLU A 53 -1.62 3.74 -4.29
CA GLU A 53 -0.30 3.16 -4.58
C GLU A 53 -0.01 3.15 -6.09
N GLU A 54 -0.40 4.16 -6.87
CA GLU A 54 0.05 4.25 -8.27
C GLU A 54 1.57 4.42 -8.34
N GLY A 55 2.27 3.35 -8.72
CA GLY A 55 3.74 3.28 -8.77
C GLY A 55 4.30 2.13 -7.94
N TYR A 56 5.62 1.97 -7.98
CA TYR A 56 6.32 0.89 -7.26
C TYR A 56 6.00 0.96 -5.76
N ALA A 57 5.63 -0.17 -5.16
CA ALA A 57 5.48 -0.29 -3.71
C ALA A 57 6.87 -0.20 -3.05
N THR A 58 7.35 1.03 -2.85
CA THR A 58 8.44 1.30 -1.92
C THR A 58 7.87 1.26 -0.50
N PRO A 59 8.60 0.76 0.51
CA PRO A 59 8.17 0.92 1.90
C PRO A 59 7.84 2.40 2.10
N LYS A 60 6.66 2.73 2.65
CA LYS A 60 6.31 4.11 2.96
C LYS A 60 7.44 4.68 3.81
N VAL A 61 8.24 5.58 3.22
CA VAL A 61 9.40 6.18 3.89
C VAL A 61 8.83 7.19 4.86
N ASP A 62 8.76 6.79 6.13
CA ASP A 62 8.48 7.69 7.22
C ASP A 62 9.77 8.42 7.60
N VAL A 63 9.76 9.75 7.57
CA VAL A 63 10.94 10.57 7.88
C VAL A 63 10.82 11.06 9.31
N HIS A 64 11.50 10.38 10.22
CA HIS A 64 11.61 10.84 11.60
C HIS A 64 12.88 11.68 11.78
N GLY A 65 12.71 12.98 12.01
CA GLY A 65 13.81 13.88 12.38
C GLY A 65 14.06 13.86 13.89
N ALA A 66 15.30 13.57 14.31
CA ALA A 66 15.70 13.67 15.72
C ALA A 66 16.49 14.96 15.97
N MET A 67 16.01 15.83 16.87
CA MET A 67 16.71 17.04 17.29
C MET A 67 17.17 16.90 18.74
N PHE A 68 18.46 17.14 18.97
CA PHE A 68 19.09 17.10 20.28
C PHE A 68 19.50 18.50 20.72
N ARG A 69 19.16 18.89 21.95
CA ARG A 69 19.64 20.12 22.58
C ARG A 69 19.91 19.87 24.06
N ASP A 70 21.12 20.17 24.52
CA ASP A 70 21.53 20.05 25.92
C ASP A 70 21.23 18.68 26.54
N GLY A 71 21.47 17.60 25.77
CA GLY A 71 21.19 16.21 26.19
C GLY A 71 19.71 15.82 26.20
N LYS A 72 18.82 16.65 25.66
CA LYS A 72 17.37 16.39 25.55
C LYS A 72 16.97 16.16 24.09
N VAL A 73 15.99 15.28 23.87
CA VAL A 73 15.39 14.99 22.57
C VAL A 73 14.06 15.73 22.44
N LEU A 74 13.83 16.38 21.29
CA LEU A 74 12.54 16.99 20.98
C LEU A 74 11.54 15.91 20.55
N LEU A 75 10.45 15.76 21.32
CA LEU A 75 9.32 14.91 20.97
C LEU A 75 8.15 15.78 20.52
N VAL A 76 7.48 15.37 19.43
CA VAL A 76 6.22 15.98 18.99
C VAL A 76 5.09 15.07 19.44
N ARG A 77 4.03 15.64 20.01
CA ARG A 77 2.80 14.92 20.31
C ARG A 77 1.80 15.23 19.19
N GLU A 78 1.47 14.25 18.38
CA GLU A 78 0.47 14.46 17.35
C GLU A 78 -0.94 14.47 17.96
N ARG A 79 -1.86 15.17 17.31
CA ARG A 79 -3.28 15.15 17.71
C ARG A 79 -3.91 13.76 17.55
N SER A 80 -3.37 12.95 16.65
CA SER A 80 -3.66 11.52 16.43
C SER A 80 -3.37 10.67 17.67
N ASP A 81 -2.37 11.04 18.47
CA ASP A 81 -1.97 10.35 19.70
C ASP A 81 -2.81 10.78 20.93
N GLY A 82 -3.88 11.53 20.67
CA GLY A 82 -4.63 12.29 21.67
C GLY A 82 -6.08 11.85 21.90
N LYS A 83 -6.56 10.78 21.25
CA LYS A 83 -7.81 10.06 21.57
C LYS A 83 -7.74 8.61 21.11
#